data_AF-A0A8S2SEE6-F1
#
_entry.id   AF-A0A8S2SEE6-F1
#
_cell.length_a   1.000
_cell.length_b   1.000
_cell.length_c   1.000
_cell.angle_alpha   90.00
_cell.angle_beta   90.00
_cell.angle_gamma   90.00
#
_symmetry.space_group_name_H-M   'P 1'
#
loop_
_entity.id
_entity.type
_entity.pdbx_description
1 polymer ?
#
loop_
_entity_poly.entity_id
_entity_poly.type
_entity_poly.pdbx_seq_one_letter_code
_entity_poly.pdbx_strand_id
1 'polypeptide(L)'
;MMIKSSSIAKILRYCSVFRSIQRFESSTTTSFPPESPASPITQQLPLIVSRQIEYPHIRYPPLQAWLETLGQKRDEKLGLVDLHPSIWQTSPRLDILYENIEWQKTYKKIDWAYTPPHHEYPNMRTKPWPQKGTGRARHKSRFGPQWKGGYKVNGPKGPTSFFYVLPKEKRIEGLCTALTVKLHQNDVHIVDSLDLPTHQPTYLQELAEDRFWGPSILFVD
;
A
#
# COMPACT_ATOMS: atom_id res chain seq x y z
N MET A 1 -5.77 7.62 6.17
CA MET A 1 -4.48 6.89 6.27
C MET A 1 -3.53 7.76 7.07
N MET A 2 -2.92 7.20 8.10
CA MET A 2 -2.01 7.91 8.99
C MET A 2 -0.59 7.45 8.74
N ILE A 3 0.30 8.40 8.47
CA ILE A 3 1.72 8.11 8.24
C ILE A 3 2.50 8.77 9.36
N LYS A 4 3.24 7.97 10.12
CA LYS A 4 4.21 8.48 11.09
C LYS A 4 5.23 9.33 10.35
N SER A 5 5.47 10.53 10.84
CA SER A 5 6.32 11.51 10.18
C SER A 5 7.66 10.87 9.77
N SER A 6 8.32 10.11 10.66
CA SER A 6 9.64 9.50 10.41
C SER A 6 9.71 8.51 9.23
N SER A 7 8.59 7.90 8.82
CA SER A 7 8.57 6.90 7.74
C SER A 7 8.57 7.49 6.32
N ILE A 8 8.31 8.79 6.18
CA ILE A 8 8.40 9.51 4.90
C ILE A 8 9.84 9.43 4.33
N ALA A 9 10.86 9.36 5.20
CA ALA A 9 12.26 9.28 4.81
C ALA A 9 12.71 7.89 4.30
N LYS A 10 12.00 6.81 4.64
CA LYS A 10 12.43 5.43 4.29
C LYS A 10 12.21 5.07 2.82
N ILE A 11 11.35 5.80 2.09
CA ILE A 11 11.10 5.60 0.65
C ILE A 11 12.29 6.10 -0.20
N LEU A 12 13.20 6.90 0.36
CA LEU A 12 14.32 7.53 -0.34
C LEU A 12 15.61 6.66 -0.40
N ARG A 13 15.63 5.46 0.20
CA ARG A 13 16.85 4.61 0.32
C ARG A 13 17.22 3.78 -0.93
N TYR A 14 16.98 4.29 -2.14
CA TYR A 14 17.47 3.67 -3.39
C TYR A 14 18.26 4.67 -4.23
N CYS A 15 19.25 5.34 -3.64
CA CYS A 15 20.39 5.91 -4.37
C CYS A 15 21.49 6.26 -3.36
N SER A 16 22.50 5.40 -3.27
CA SER A 16 23.72 5.65 -2.49
C SER A 16 24.80 6.17 -3.43
N VAL A 17 25.48 7.27 -3.09
CA VAL A 17 26.93 7.49 -3.33
C VAL A 17 27.42 8.72 -2.53
N PHE A 18 28.42 8.46 -1.69
CA PHE A 18 29.54 9.32 -1.23
C PHE A 18 29.37 10.58 -0.35
N ARG A 19 29.86 10.40 0.89
CA ARG A 19 31.08 10.98 1.54
C ARG A 19 31.18 12.49 1.84
N SER A 20 31.18 12.73 3.17
CA SER A 20 31.97 13.66 3.99
C SER A 20 31.91 15.16 3.76
N ILE A 21 31.71 15.92 4.86
CA ILE A 21 32.77 16.62 5.61
C ILE A 21 32.16 17.25 6.87
N GLN A 22 32.80 17.04 8.02
CA GLN A 22 32.57 17.73 9.30
C GLN A 22 33.10 19.17 9.26
N ARG A 23 32.47 20.07 10.02
CA ARG A 23 33.01 21.29 10.68
C ARG A 23 31.90 21.73 11.65
N PHE A 24 31.95 21.50 12.96
CA PHE A 24 32.81 22.00 14.04
C PHE A 24 32.83 23.53 14.22
N GLU A 25 32.76 23.89 15.51
CA GLU A 25 32.90 25.19 16.18
C GLU A 25 31.59 25.95 16.48
N SER A 26 31.40 26.65 17.60
CA SER A 26 31.74 26.49 19.04
C SER A 26 31.45 27.84 19.70
N SER A 27 31.05 27.82 20.99
CA SER A 27 31.12 28.93 21.97
C SER A 27 30.07 30.05 21.80
N THR A 28 29.53 30.71 22.82
CA THR A 28 29.97 30.99 24.20
C THR A 28 28.78 31.22 25.13
N THR A 29 28.95 30.83 26.39
CA THR A 29 28.11 31.11 27.57
C THR A 29 28.24 32.58 28.01
N THR A 30 27.12 33.27 28.26
CA THR A 30 27.03 34.39 29.20
C THR A 30 25.72 34.26 29.99
N SER A 31 25.87 34.01 31.29
CA SER A 31 24.80 33.82 32.27
C SER A 31 24.33 35.15 32.86
N PHE A 32 23.01 35.36 32.97
CA PHE A 32 22.41 36.33 33.90
C PHE A 32 21.53 35.62 34.94
N PRO A 33 21.42 36.12 36.19
CA PRO A 33 20.76 35.46 37.33
C PRO A 33 19.22 35.56 37.29
N PRO A 34 18.51 34.87 38.20
CA PRO A 34 17.12 34.46 37.98
C PRO A 34 16.11 35.50 38.48
N GLU A 35 15.14 35.82 37.62
CA GLU A 35 13.85 36.36 38.04
C GLU A 35 12.78 35.28 37.89
N SER A 36 12.05 35.04 38.98
CA SER A 36 10.82 34.26 39.10
C SER A 36 9.82 35.13 39.87
N PRO A 37 8.50 35.08 39.67
CA PRO A 37 7.70 34.13 38.91
C PRO A 37 6.67 34.80 37.98
N ALA A 38 6.75 34.54 36.69
CA ALA A 38 5.56 34.52 35.85
C ALA A 38 5.68 33.24 35.05
N SER A 39 4.79 32.27 35.28
CA SER A 39 4.68 31.13 34.37
C SER A 39 4.47 31.71 32.98
N PRO A 40 5.47 31.65 32.07
CA PRO A 40 5.19 32.09 30.72
C PRO A 40 4.13 31.11 30.25
N ILE A 41 2.95 31.62 29.92
CA ILE A 41 2.12 30.97 28.93
C ILE A 41 3.01 30.97 27.70
N THR A 42 3.87 29.95 27.64
CA THR A 42 4.73 29.67 26.52
C THR A 42 3.71 29.23 25.51
N GLN A 43 3.20 30.20 24.74
CA GLN A 43 2.56 29.89 23.47
C GLN A 43 3.67 29.21 22.69
N GLN A 44 3.79 27.89 22.88
CA GLN A 44 4.75 27.08 22.16
C GLN A 44 4.37 27.30 20.71
N LEU A 45 5.24 28.00 19.98
CA LEU A 45 5.04 28.27 18.57
C LEU A 45 4.73 26.92 17.90
N PRO A 46 3.77 26.87 16.97
CA PRO A 46 3.47 25.64 16.27
C PRO A 46 4.78 25.06 15.71
N LEU A 47 4.99 23.77 15.93
CA LEU A 47 6.17 23.02 15.49
C LEU A 47 6.18 23.02 13.96
N ILE A 48 6.84 24.00 13.34
CA ILE A 48 7.17 23.94 11.92
C ILE A 48 8.30 22.93 11.79
N VAL A 49 7.94 21.68 11.50
CA VAL A 49 8.91 20.62 11.21
C VAL A 49 9.33 20.79 9.76
N SER A 50 10.06 21.87 9.48
CA SER A 50 10.76 22.01 8.20
C SER A 50 11.84 20.92 8.16
N ARG A 51 11.60 19.89 7.35
CA ARG A 51 12.62 18.86 7.10
C ARG A 51 13.52 19.36 6.00
N GLN A 52 14.83 19.20 6.18
CA GLN A 52 15.76 19.35 5.06
C GLN A 52 15.46 18.25 4.04
N ILE A 53 14.85 18.64 2.92
CA ILE A 53 14.55 17.72 1.83
C ILE A 53 15.87 17.44 1.11
N GLU A 54 16.36 16.20 1.19
CA GLU A 54 17.65 15.80 0.60
C GLU A 54 17.71 15.99 -0.93
N TYR A 55 16.56 16.00 -1.60
CA TYR A 55 16.44 16.21 -3.06
C TYR A 55 15.27 17.14 -3.39
N PRO A 56 15.45 18.47 -3.36
CA PRO A 56 14.36 19.39 -3.69
C PRO A 56 13.92 19.23 -5.14
N HIS A 57 12.62 19.33 -5.39
CA HIS A 57 12.10 19.29 -6.75
C HIS A 57 12.37 20.63 -7.45
N ILE A 58 12.92 20.56 -8.67
CA ILE A 58 13.44 21.74 -9.38
C ILE A 58 12.35 22.76 -9.71
N ARG A 59 11.12 22.29 -9.99
CA ARG A 59 10.03 23.13 -10.54
C ARG A 59 8.90 23.47 -9.59
N TYR A 60 8.73 22.68 -8.53
CA TYR A 60 7.56 22.82 -7.65
C TYR A 60 8.05 22.95 -6.22
N PRO A 61 7.51 23.91 -5.44
CA PRO A 61 7.79 23.98 -4.01
C PRO A 61 7.23 22.74 -3.29
N PRO A 62 7.73 22.43 -2.08
CA PRO A 62 7.14 21.38 -1.27
C PRO A 62 5.69 21.72 -0.90
N LEU A 63 4.88 20.67 -0.77
CA LEU A 63 3.53 20.78 -0.24
C LEU A 63 3.58 20.85 1.29
N GLN A 64 2.56 21.41 1.92
CA GLN A 64 2.46 21.45 3.37
C GLN A 64 1.26 20.64 3.85
N ALA A 65 1.43 19.92 4.95
CA ALA A 65 0.37 19.19 5.62
C ALA A 65 0.44 19.40 7.14
N TRP A 66 -0.70 19.33 7.81
CA TRP A 66 -0.80 19.49 9.25
C TRP A 66 -0.12 18.33 9.97
N LEU A 67 0.62 18.64 11.03
CA LEU A 67 1.15 17.69 11.99
C LEU A 67 0.16 17.55 13.13
N GLU A 68 -0.37 16.35 13.29
CA GLU A 68 -1.31 15.99 14.35
C GLU A 68 -0.63 15.13 15.42
N THR A 69 -1.26 15.07 16.59
CA THR A 69 -0.89 14.18 17.69
C THR A 69 -1.97 13.12 17.91
N LEU A 70 -1.63 11.95 18.44
CA LEU A 70 -2.59 10.94 18.92
C LEU A 70 -2.76 10.97 20.45
N GLY A 71 -2.09 11.88 21.16
CA GLY A 71 -2.16 11.97 22.63
C GLY A 71 -3.46 12.57 23.16
N GLN A 72 -4.11 13.43 22.39
CA GLN A 72 -5.35 14.11 22.77
C GLN A 72 -6.50 13.68 21.85
N LYS A 73 -7.72 13.58 22.36
CA LYS A 73 -8.88 13.21 21.53
C LYS A 73 -9.25 14.31 20.54
N ARG A 74 -9.23 15.56 21.01
CA ARG A 74 -9.49 16.75 20.19
C ARG A 74 -8.46 16.89 19.06
N ASP A 75 -8.89 17.48 17.95
CA ASP A 75 -8.04 17.82 16.82
C ASP A 75 -7.11 18.99 17.19
N GLU A 76 -5.94 18.65 17.73
CA GLU A 76 -4.86 19.60 18.00
C GLU A 76 -3.81 19.52 16.89
N LYS A 77 -3.62 20.67 16.23
CA LYS A 77 -2.62 20.84 15.17
C LYS A 77 -1.32 21.34 15.79
N LEU A 78 -0.37 20.44 15.94
CA LEU A 78 0.95 20.76 16.50
C LEU A 78 1.75 21.69 15.60
N GLY A 79 1.60 21.55 14.27
CA GLY A 79 2.28 22.42 13.32
C GLY A 79 2.16 21.96 11.86
N LEU A 80 3.17 22.29 11.05
CA LEU A 80 3.19 22.02 9.61
C LEU A 80 4.42 21.18 9.24
N VAL A 81 4.23 20.27 8.29
CA VAL A 81 5.27 19.42 7.71
C VAL A 81 5.36 19.67 6.21
N ASP A 82 6.59 19.86 5.73
CA ASP A 82 6.88 19.94 4.30
C ASP A 82 6.95 18.53 3.68
N LEU A 83 6.23 18.36 2.57
CA LEU A 83 6.09 17.14 1.79
C LEU A 83 6.76 17.28 0.41
N HIS A 84 7.44 16.23 -0.02
CA HIS A 84 8.11 16.21 -1.32
C HIS A 84 7.09 16.18 -2.47
N PRO A 85 7.16 17.13 -3.43
CA PRO A 85 6.13 17.25 -4.45
C PRO A 85 6.19 16.12 -5.49
N SER A 86 7.31 15.43 -5.73
CA SER A 86 7.30 14.29 -6.65
C SER A 86 6.51 13.08 -6.12
N ILE A 87 6.39 12.94 -4.81
CA ILE A 87 5.64 11.84 -4.19
C ILE A 87 4.17 12.21 -4.03
N TRP A 88 3.92 13.44 -3.56
CA TRP A 88 2.61 13.91 -3.11
C TRP A 88 1.87 14.80 -4.11
N GLN A 89 2.55 15.25 -5.18
CA GLN A 89 2.00 16.11 -6.23
C GLN A 89 2.20 15.47 -7.62
N THR A 90 2.10 14.16 -7.71
CA THR A 90 2.10 13.45 -9.01
C THR A 90 0.74 13.59 -9.69
N SER A 91 0.72 13.69 -11.03
CA SER A 91 -0.53 13.69 -11.79
C SER A 91 -1.36 12.44 -11.45
N PRO A 92 -2.64 12.56 -11.07
CA PRO A 92 -3.42 11.40 -10.62
C PRO A 92 -3.79 10.48 -11.79
N ARG A 93 -2.98 9.45 -12.05
CA ARG A 93 -3.16 8.47 -13.13
C ARG A 93 -3.90 7.22 -12.65
N LEU A 94 -5.22 7.21 -12.82
CA LEU A 94 -6.08 6.10 -12.42
C LEU A 94 -5.73 4.78 -13.13
N ASP A 95 -5.27 4.83 -14.38
CA ASP A 95 -4.92 3.64 -15.16
C ASP A 95 -3.79 2.83 -14.50
N ILE A 96 -2.74 3.51 -14.02
CA ILE A 96 -1.59 2.87 -13.36
C ILE A 96 -1.99 2.35 -11.97
N LEU A 97 -2.84 3.10 -11.28
CA LEU A 97 -3.40 2.66 -10.00
C LEU A 97 -4.22 1.37 -10.19
N TYR A 98 -5.05 1.29 -11.23
CA TYR A 98 -5.80 0.09 -11.60
C TYR A 98 -4.88 -1.08 -11.96
N GLU A 99 -3.87 -0.86 -12.80
CA GLU A 99 -2.89 -1.89 -13.19
C GLU A 99 -2.17 -2.47 -11.96
N ASN A 100 -1.82 -1.64 -10.98
CA ASN A 100 -1.23 -2.08 -9.72
C ASN A 100 -2.19 -2.90 -8.87
N ILE A 101 -3.46 -2.49 -8.77
CA ILE A 101 -4.48 -3.23 -8.02
C ILE A 101 -4.71 -4.61 -8.64
N GLU A 102 -4.88 -4.68 -9.96
CA GLU A 102 -5.07 -5.95 -10.65
C GLU A 102 -3.83 -6.84 -10.53
N TRP A 103 -2.63 -6.27 -10.64
CA TRP A 103 -1.39 -6.98 -10.37
C TRP A 103 -1.37 -7.57 -8.95
N GLN A 104 -1.68 -6.78 -7.92
CA GLN A 104 -1.69 -7.24 -6.53
C GLN A 104 -2.73 -8.35 -6.26
N LYS A 105 -3.88 -8.31 -6.91
CA LYS A 105 -4.90 -9.37 -6.79
C LYS A 105 -4.46 -10.67 -7.47
N THR A 106 -3.82 -10.56 -8.63
CA THR A 106 -3.56 -11.70 -9.52
C THR A 106 -2.24 -12.39 -9.25
N TYR A 107 -1.17 -11.66 -8.88
CA TYR A 107 0.18 -12.25 -8.80
C TYR A 107 0.31 -13.36 -7.74
N LYS A 108 -0.51 -13.31 -6.69
CA LYS A 108 -0.58 -14.32 -5.60
C LYS A 108 -1.58 -15.43 -5.87
N LYS A 109 -2.39 -15.31 -6.94
CA LYS A 109 -3.51 -16.20 -7.20
C LYS A 109 -3.02 -17.52 -7.80
N ILE A 110 -3.47 -18.62 -7.21
CA ILE A 110 -3.28 -19.98 -7.71
C ILE A 110 -4.67 -20.63 -7.79
N ASP A 111 -5.08 -21.01 -9.00
CA ASP A 111 -6.34 -21.74 -9.18
C ASP A 111 -6.05 -23.24 -9.17
N TRP A 112 -6.57 -23.94 -8.16
CA TRP A 112 -6.42 -25.40 -7.98
C TRP A 112 -7.47 -26.22 -8.74
N ALA A 113 -8.27 -25.56 -9.58
CA ALA A 113 -9.29 -26.23 -10.36
C ALA A 113 -8.63 -27.27 -11.28
N TYR A 114 -9.14 -28.50 -11.20
CA TYR A 114 -8.61 -29.61 -11.98
C TYR A 114 -9.75 -30.40 -12.60
N THR A 115 -9.57 -30.81 -13.84
CA THR A 115 -10.44 -31.76 -14.51
C THR A 115 -9.56 -32.78 -15.22
N PRO A 116 -9.73 -34.08 -14.94
CA PRO A 116 -8.88 -35.11 -15.52
C PRO A 116 -8.97 -35.07 -17.05
N PRO A 117 -7.83 -35.07 -17.76
CA PRO A 117 -7.81 -35.23 -19.21
C PRO A 117 -8.21 -36.66 -19.60
N HIS A 118 -8.55 -36.85 -20.87
CA HIS A 118 -9.04 -38.13 -21.40
C HIS A 118 -8.16 -39.35 -21.05
N HIS A 119 -6.84 -39.19 -20.94
CA HIS A 119 -5.91 -40.30 -20.69
C HIS A 119 -5.88 -40.79 -19.24
N GLU A 120 -6.41 -40.01 -18.30
CA GLU A 120 -6.51 -40.39 -16.88
C GLU A 120 -7.80 -41.15 -16.57
N TYR A 121 -8.78 -41.11 -17.48
CA TYR A 121 -10.02 -41.87 -17.31
C TYR A 121 -9.75 -43.37 -17.41
N PRO A 122 -10.31 -44.18 -16.50
CA PRO A 122 -10.10 -45.62 -16.49
C PRO A 122 -10.62 -46.24 -17.80
N ASN A 123 -9.97 -47.27 -18.31
CA ASN A 123 -10.41 -48.03 -19.49
C ASN A 123 -10.68 -47.19 -20.76
N MET A 124 -10.03 -46.02 -20.89
CA MET A 124 -10.20 -45.12 -22.06
C MET A 124 -9.91 -45.80 -23.41
N ARG A 125 -9.00 -46.79 -23.43
CA ARG A 125 -8.56 -47.48 -24.66
C ARG A 125 -9.49 -48.62 -25.09
N THR A 126 -10.48 -48.98 -24.28
CA THR A 126 -11.37 -50.12 -24.55
C THR A 126 -12.53 -49.68 -25.44
N LYS A 127 -12.64 -50.30 -26.62
CA LYS A 127 -13.73 -50.03 -27.56
C LYS A 127 -15.03 -50.67 -27.04
N PRO A 128 -16.16 -49.94 -27.02
CA PRO A 128 -17.40 -50.48 -26.47
C PRO A 128 -18.11 -51.51 -27.36
N TRP A 129 -17.96 -51.40 -28.69
CA TRP A 129 -18.52 -52.35 -29.67
C TRP A 129 -17.75 -52.27 -31.00
N PRO A 130 -17.81 -53.29 -31.86
CA PRO A 130 -17.13 -53.28 -33.17
C PRO A 130 -17.61 -52.13 -34.06
N GLN A 131 -16.75 -51.72 -35.00
CA GLN A 131 -17.00 -50.53 -35.84
C GLN A 131 -18.24 -50.66 -36.74
N LYS A 132 -18.63 -51.89 -37.09
CA LYS A 132 -19.73 -52.24 -37.98
C LYS A 132 -20.51 -53.42 -37.39
N GLY A 133 -21.74 -53.65 -37.86
CA GLY A 133 -22.58 -54.80 -37.49
C GLY A 133 -23.60 -54.56 -36.38
N THR A 134 -23.44 -53.52 -35.55
CA THR A 134 -24.35 -53.25 -34.42
C THR A 134 -25.48 -52.27 -34.70
N GLY A 135 -25.48 -51.56 -35.84
CA GLY A 135 -26.45 -50.50 -36.14
C GLY A 135 -26.37 -49.26 -35.24
N ARG A 136 -25.43 -49.21 -34.30
CA ARG A 136 -25.22 -48.08 -33.36
C ARG A 136 -24.22 -47.07 -33.93
N ALA A 137 -24.22 -45.87 -33.37
CA ALA A 137 -23.19 -44.86 -33.65
C ALA A 137 -21.77 -45.38 -33.39
N ARG A 138 -20.78 -44.85 -34.10
CA ARG A 138 -19.38 -45.31 -34.02
C ARG A 138 -18.67 -44.61 -32.86
N HIS A 139 -18.17 -45.37 -31.90
CA HIS A 139 -17.38 -44.83 -30.78
C HIS A 139 -16.07 -45.59 -30.59
N LYS A 140 -15.03 -44.84 -30.22
CA LYS A 140 -13.71 -45.38 -29.86
C LYS A 140 -13.62 -45.73 -28.37
N SER A 141 -14.32 -44.97 -27.52
CA SER A 141 -14.33 -45.14 -26.06
C SER A 141 -15.70 -44.78 -25.49
N ARG A 142 -15.99 -45.31 -24.28
CA ARG A 142 -17.19 -45.01 -23.49
C ARG A 142 -17.08 -43.69 -22.70
N PHE A 143 -15.88 -43.14 -22.58
CA PHE A 143 -15.62 -41.93 -21.80
C PHE A 143 -15.48 -40.67 -22.66
N GLY A 144 -15.79 -40.73 -23.95
CA GLY A 144 -15.78 -39.54 -24.82
C GLY A 144 -16.68 -38.40 -24.29
N PRO A 145 -16.44 -37.14 -24.66
CA PRO A 145 -17.16 -35.97 -24.14
C PRO A 145 -18.66 -35.97 -24.47
N GLN A 146 -19.06 -36.71 -25.50
CA GLN A 146 -20.46 -36.92 -25.87
C GLN A 146 -21.21 -37.86 -24.93
N TRP A 147 -20.51 -38.62 -24.09
CA TRP A 147 -21.08 -39.57 -23.15
C TRP A 147 -21.39 -38.89 -21.81
N LYS A 148 -22.46 -39.35 -21.13
CA LYS A 148 -22.75 -38.95 -19.76
C LYS A 148 -21.63 -39.45 -18.83
N GLY A 149 -21.03 -38.55 -18.05
CA GLY A 149 -19.86 -38.85 -17.22
C GLY A 149 -18.54 -39.01 -18.00
N GLY A 150 -18.51 -38.62 -19.27
CA GLY A 150 -17.29 -38.56 -20.08
C GLY A 150 -16.35 -37.43 -19.67
N TYR A 151 -15.15 -37.40 -20.24
CA TYR A 151 -14.17 -36.34 -19.97
C TYR A 151 -14.60 -34.99 -20.54
N LYS A 152 -14.17 -33.90 -19.89
CA LYS A 152 -14.34 -32.54 -20.41
C LYS A 152 -13.17 -32.22 -21.34
N VAL A 153 -13.45 -31.84 -22.59
CA VAL A 153 -12.40 -31.50 -23.58
C VAL A 153 -11.64 -30.25 -23.14
N ASN A 154 -12.37 -29.19 -22.80
CA ASN A 154 -11.82 -27.91 -22.36
C ASN A 154 -12.13 -27.70 -20.87
N GLY A 155 -11.43 -28.47 -20.02
CA GLY A 155 -11.45 -28.30 -18.57
C GLY A 155 -10.19 -27.61 -18.06
N PRO A 156 -10.20 -27.10 -16.82
CA PRO A 156 -8.98 -26.63 -16.16
C PRO A 156 -8.01 -27.81 -15.99
N LYS A 157 -6.74 -27.59 -16.34
CA LYS A 157 -5.74 -28.67 -16.44
C LYS A 157 -4.94 -28.91 -15.15
N GLY A 158 -5.18 -28.15 -14.08
CA GLY A 158 -4.46 -28.31 -12.82
C GLY A 158 -4.16 -26.96 -12.17
N PRO A 159 -3.21 -26.90 -11.23
CA PRO A 159 -2.86 -25.65 -10.59
C PRO A 159 -2.32 -24.67 -11.64
N THR A 160 -3.09 -23.61 -11.92
CA THR A 160 -2.67 -22.54 -12.81
C THR A 160 -2.25 -21.33 -12.00
N SER A 161 -1.00 -20.90 -12.18
CA SER A 161 -0.47 -19.66 -11.59
C SER A 161 -0.76 -18.47 -12.49
N PHE A 162 -1.25 -17.36 -11.92
CA PHE A 162 -1.44 -16.08 -12.63
C PHE A 162 -0.30 -15.09 -12.35
N PHE A 163 0.89 -15.61 -12.03
CA PHE A 163 2.02 -14.79 -11.64
C PHE A 163 2.59 -14.04 -12.85
N TYR A 164 2.70 -12.71 -12.70
CA TYR A 164 3.50 -11.86 -13.56
C TYR A 164 4.08 -10.71 -12.74
N VAL A 165 5.13 -10.06 -13.25
CA VAL A 165 5.81 -8.97 -12.56
C VAL A 165 5.53 -7.67 -13.30
N LEU A 166 4.96 -6.70 -12.57
CA LEU A 166 4.81 -5.34 -13.05
C LEU A 166 6.15 -4.58 -12.98
N PRO A 167 6.54 -3.78 -14.00
CA PRO A 167 7.75 -2.96 -13.97
C PRO A 167 7.84 -2.13 -12.69
N LYS A 168 9.06 -1.99 -12.14
CA LYS A 168 9.30 -1.30 -10.87
C LYS A 168 8.79 0.14 -10.89
N GLU A 169 9.02 0.85 -11.99
CA GLU A 169 8.61 2.25 -12.17
C GLU A 169 7.09 2.41 -12.08
N LYS A 170 6.33 1.56 -12.77
CA LYS A 170 4.85 1.55 -12.67
C LYS A 170 4.34 1.27 -11.26
N ARG A 171 5.04 0.41 -10.50
CA ARG A 171 4.69 0.13 -9.09
C ARG A 171 4.90 1.35 -8.20
N ILE A 172 6.00 2.06 -8.41
CA ILE A 172 6.31 3.28 -7.67
C ILE A 172 5.33 4.40 -8.06
N GLU A 173 5.09 4.60 -9.36
CA GLU A 173 4.16 5.62 -9.86
C GLU A 173 2.72 5.37 -9.36
N GLY A 174 2.28 4.11 -9.29
CA GLY A 174 1.00 3.74 -8.71
C GLY A 174 0.89 4.09 -7.22
N LEU A 175 1.97 3.90 -6.45
CA LEU A 175 2.03 4.29 -5.05
C LEU A 175 1.98 5.81 -4.88
N CYS A 176 2.81 6.55 -5.64
CA CYS A 176 2.79 8.02 -5.61
C CYS A 176 1.42 8.59 -6.00
N THR A 177 0.79 7.99 -7.01
CA THR A 177 -0.58 8.36 -7.44
C THR A 177 -1.59 8.13 -6.31
N ALA A 178 -1.54 6.98 -5.64
CA ALA A 178 -2.45 6.69 -4.52
C ALA A 178 -2.27 7.67 -3.35
N LEU A 179 -1.03 7.99 -2.99
CA LEU A 179 -0.72 8.99 -1.97
C LEU A 179 -1.23 10.38 -2.35
N THR A 180 -1.00 10.79 -3.59
CA THR A 180 -1.44 12.10 -4.10
C THR A 180 -2.96 12.22 -4.08
N VAL A 181 -3.68 11.20 -4.55
CA VAL A 181 -5.15 11.17 -4.52
C VAL A 181 -5.67 11.27 -3.08
N LYS A 182 -5.09 10.50 -2.16
CA LYS A 182 -5.51 10.50 -0.76
C LYS A 182 -5.23 11.85 -0.07
N LEU A 183 -4.12 12.51 -0.40
CA LEU A 183 -3.83 13.85 0.09
C LEU A 183 -4.84 14.88 -0.44
N HIS A 184 -5.13 14.87 -1.74
CA HIS A 184 -6.11 15.80 -2.34
C HIS A 184 -7.55 15.58 -1.86
N GLN A 185 -7.88 14.38 -1.41
CA GLN A 185 -9.17 14.05 -0.79
C GLN A 185 -9.24 14.42 0.69
N ASN A 186 -8.16 14.94 1.29
CA ASN A 186 -8.02 15.19 2.73
C ASN A 186 -8.15 13.91 3.59
N ASP A 187 -7.83 12.74 3.04
CA ASP A 187 -7.90 11.44 3.72
C ASP A 187 -6.57 11.04 4.38
N VAL A 188 -5.54 11.88 4.27
CA VAL A 188 -4.20 11.63 4.83
C VAL A 188 -3.97 12.58 5.99
N HIS A 189 -3.62 11.98 7.13
CA HIS A 189 -3.25 12.69 8.34
C HIS A 189 -1.81 12.34 8.69
N ILE A 190 -0.98 13.36 8.94
CA ILE A 190 0.42 13.15 9.33
C ILE A 190 0.49 13.27 10.84
N VAL A 191 1.07 12.26 11.47
CA VAL A 191 1.20 12.20 12.92
C VAL A 191 2.66 12.25 13.30
N ASP A 192 2.97 12.93 14.39
CA ASP A 192 4.33 12.93 14.94
C ASP A 192 4.74 11.55 15.45
N SER A 193 4.00 11.02 16.43
CA SER A 193 4.22 9.70 17.02
C SER A 193 2.93 8.86 17.04
N LEU A 194 3.09 7.53 16.93
CA LEU A 194 1.99 6.57 17.06
C LEU A 194 1.79 6.10 18.51
N ASP A 195 2.33 6.86 19.47
CA ASP A 195 2.25 6.54 20.89
C ASP A 195 0.89 6.99 21.43
N LEU A 196 0.20 6.04 22.08
CA LEU A 196 -1.12 6.28 22.65
C LEU A 196 -1.00 6.45 24.17
N PRO A 197 -1.83 7.32 24.78
CA PRO A 197 -1.84 7.51 26.23
C PRO A 197 -2.39 6.27 26.96
N THR A 198 -3.23 5.48 26.28
CA THR A 198 -3.93 4.32 26.84
C THR A 198 -3.90 3.17 25.84
N HIS A 199 -3.78 1.93 26.33
CA HIS A 199 -3.83 0.71 25.52
C HIS A 199 -5.27 0.23 25.18
N GLN A 200 -6.29 0.99 25.59
CA GLN A 200 -7.69 0.61 25.38
C GLN A 200 -8.13 0.93 23.94
N PRO A 201 -8.77 0.00 23.22
CA PRO A 201 -9.19 0.21 21.84
C PRO A 201 -10.33 1.25 21.71
N THR A 202 -11.12 1.44 22.77
CA THR A 202 -12.19 2.45 22.84
C THR A 202 -11.65 3.85 22.61
N TYR A 203 -10.45 4.15 23.10
CA TYR A 203 -9.81 5.45 22.91
C TYR A 203 -9.62 5.77 21.42
N LEU A 204 -9.19 4.80 20.61
CA LEU A 204 -8.99 5.01 19.16
C LEU A 204 -10.31 5.17 18.41
N GLN A 205 -11.37 4.48 18.83
CA GLN A 205 -12.69 4.61 18.23
C GLN A 205 -13.26 6.01 18.48
N GLU A 206 -13.25 6.44 19.74
CA GLU A 206 -13.69 7.79 20.14
C GLU A 206 -12.87 8.87 19.43
N LEU A 207 -11.55 8.70 19.33
CA LEU A 207 -10.68 9.63 18.62
C LEU A 207 -11.02 9.72 17.12
N ALA A 208 -11.29 8.57 16.47
CA ALA A 208 -11.68 8.53 15.07
C ALA A 208 -13.04 9.20 14.81
N GLU A 209 -13.99 9.04 15.73
CA GLU A 209 -15.30 9.68 15.70
C GLU A 209 -15.20 11.20 15.91
N ASP A 210 -14.47 11.64 16.93
CA ASP A 210 -14.27 13.06 17.26
C ASP A 210 -13.58 13.83 16.12
N ARG A 211 -12.68 13.18 15.38
CA ARG A 211 -11.92 13.78 14.26
C ARG A 211 -12.54 13.51 12.88
N PHE A 212 -13.65 12.78 12.82
CA PHE A 212 -14.36 12.44 11.58
C PHE A 212 -13.49 11.76 10.51
N TRP A 213 -12.56 10.88 10.89
CA TRP A 213 -11.68 10.16 9.95
C TRP A 213 -12.37 9.08 9.12
N GLY A 214 -13.63 8.78 9.45
CA GLY A 214 -14.42 7.76 8.77
C GLY A 214 -14.25 6.36 9.35
N PRO A 215 -14.86 5.34 8.71
CA PRO A 215 -15.06 4.01 9.30
C PRO A 215 -13.80 3.12 9.31
N SER A 216 -12.82 3.41 8.46
CA SER A 216 -11.63 2.58 8.30
C SER A 216 -10.37 3.42 8.24
N ILE A 217 -9.42 3.09 9.11
CA ILE A 217 -8.14 3.81 9.24
C ILE A 217 -7.00 2.82 9.03
N LEU A 218 -5.99 3.25 8.28
CA LEU A 218 -4.73 2.53 8.10
C LEU A 218 -3.61 3.34 8.76
N PHE A 219 -2.93 2.76 9.75
CA PHE A 219 -1.74 3.32 10.39
C PHE A 219 -0.47 2.77 9.73
N VAL A 220 0.52 3.65 9.51
CA VAL A 220 1.81 3.32 8.90
C VAL A 220 2.93 3.88 9.79
N ASP A 221 3.72 3.00 10.42
CA ASP A 221 4.89 3.33 11.25
C ASP A 221 6.21 3.25 10.48
#